data_AF-A0A6J8BJZ9-F1
#
_entry.id   AF-A0A6J8BJZ9-F1
#
_cell.length_a   1.000
_cell.length_b   1.000
_cell.length_c   1.000
_cell.angle_alpha   90.00
_cell.angle_beta   90.00
_cell.angle_gamma   90.00
#
_symmetry.space_group_name_H-M   'P 1'
#
loop_
_entity.id
_entity.type
_entity.pdbx_description
1 polymer ?
#
loop_
_entity_poly.entity_id
_entity_poly.type
_entity_poly.pdbx_seq_one_letter_code
_entity_poly.pdbx_strand_id
1 'polypeptide(L)'
;MLSDILSHLATQVGTVTPVEDYLALVNRKDVDKFDEASKQMQKRIQQIVMDSFGAQFYPKAIDCLKTLREQCIKKMEAKSFNMYMKQFKETLIQKARRDFWDEIVTENLSLITKLESEESDVSVEEGKKFTEDEEEDKPKTEETPADDDAEDMLENM
;
A
#
# COMPACT_ATOMS: atom_id res chain seq x y z
N MET A 1 31.77 -3.52 -5.49
CA MET A 1 32.77 -2.47 -5.83
C MET A 1 32.13 -1.26 -6.47
N LEU A 2 31.35 -1.38 -7.57
CA LEU A 2 30.62 -0.23 -8.15
C LEU A 2 29.40 0.21 -7.32
N SER A 3 28.65 -0.74 -6.76
CA SER A 3 27.47 -0.47 -5.93
C SER A 3 27.80 0.39 -4.69
N ASP A 4 28.85 0.04 -3.94
CA ASP A 4 29.29 0.80 -2.75
C ASP A 4 29.69 2.26 -3.05
N ILE A 5 30.27 2.51 -4.23
CA ILE A 5 30.68 3.85 -4.65
C ILE A 5 29.45 4.69 -5.01
N LEU A 6 28.47 4.10 -5.70
CA LEU A 6 27.21 4.77 -6.04
C LEU A 6 26.39 5.07 -4.78
N SER A 7 26.39 4.19 -3.78
CA SER A 7 25.71 4.44 -2.51
C SER A 7 26.25 5.67 -1.77
N HIS A 8 27.54 6.01 -1.90
CA HIS A 8 28.10 7.22 -1.30
C HIS A 8 27.84 8.50 -2.11
N LEU A 9 27.43 8.38 -3.38
CA LEU A 9 27.12 9.50 -4.25
C LEU A 9 25.63 9.86 -4.30
N ALA A 10 24.76 8.98 -3.81
CA ALA A 10 23.32 9.23 -3.78
C ALA A 10 23.01 10.49 -2.93
N THR A 11 22.53 11.53 -3.61
CA THR A 11 22.11 12.79 -2.98
C THR A 11 20.59 12.92 -2.89
N GLN A 12 19.86 12.17 -3.72
CA GLN A 12 18.40 12.16 -3.83
C GLN A 12 17.93 10.82 -4.40
N VAL A 13 16.64 10.49 -4.20
CA VAL A 13 15.99 9.31 -4.80
C VAL A 13 15.75 9.57 -6.30
N GLY A 14 16.50 8.87 -7.14
CA GLY A 14 16.45 8.97 -8.59
C GLY A 14 15.28 8.20 -9.22
N THR A 15 15.13 8.34 -10.54
CA THR A 15 14.09 7.65 -11.32
C THR A 15 14.56 6.32 -11.89
N VAL A 16 15.87 6.09 -11.97
CA VAL A 16 16.47 4.88 -12.55
C VAL A 16 16.46 3.75 -11.51
N THR A 17 17.06 3.96 -10.35
CA THR A 17 17.23 2.98 -9.26
C THR A 17 16.74 3.54 -7.91
N PRO A 18 15.46 3.89 -7.77
CA PRO A 18 14.92 4.57 -6.58
C PRO A 18 15.15 3.79 -5.27
N VAL A 19 15.02 2.46 -5.29
CA VAL A 19 15.24 1.60 -4.11
C VAL A 19 16.68 1.71 -3.59
N GLU A 20 17.66 1.57 -4.49
CA GLU A 20 19.08 1.66 -4.15
C GLU A 20 19.45 3.05 -3.63
N ASP A 21 18.96 4.10 -4.30
CA ASP A 21 19.20 5.49 -3.91
C ASP A 21 18.63 5.79 -2.52
N TYR A 22 17.40 5.32 -2.24
CA TYR A 22 16.77 5.48 -0.94
C TYR A 22 17.52 4.73 0.16
N LEU A 23 17.87 3.47 -0.06
CA LEU A 23 18.64 2.67 0.90
C LEU A 23 20.00 3.29 1.18
N ALA A 24 20.66 3.83 0.16
CA ALA A 24 21.90 4.56 0.32
C ALA A 24 21.72 5.79 1.22
N LEU A 25 20.65 6.58 1.02
CA LEU A 25 20.38 7.77 1.81
C LEU A 25 20.02 7.48 3.27
N VAL A 26 19.19 6.46 3.55
CA VAL A 26 18.73 6.16 4.93
C VAL A 26 19.77 5.44 5.79
N ASN A 27 20.76 4.79 5.15
CA ASN A 27 21.85 4.08 5.82
C ASN A 27 23.12 4.94 5.99
N ARG A 28 23.09 6.20 5.52
CA ARG A 28 24.17 7.15 5.76
C ARG A 28 24.36 7.40 7.24
N LYS A 29 25.63 7.36 7.66
CA LYS A 29 26.03 7.57 9.08
C LYS A 29 26.41 9.03 9.38
N ASP A 30 26.63 9.82 8.33
CA ASP A 30 27.12 11.19 8.44
C ASP A 30 26.01 12.21 8.66
N VAL A 31 24.84 12.00 8.04
CA VAL A 31 23.66 12.87 8.17
C VAL A 31 22.40 12.02 8.18
N ASP A 32 21.50 12.28 9.12
CA ASP A 32 20.16 11.67 9.08
C ASP A 32 19.31 12.31 7.99
N LYS A 33 19.07 11.53 6.93
CA LYS A 33 18.25 11.94 5.78
C LYS A 33 16.96 11.15 5.68
N PHE A 34 16.58 10.42 6.73
CA PHE A 34 15.46 9.48 6.65
C PHE A 34 14.16 10.16 6.21
N ASP A 35 13.78 11.26 6.84
CA ASP A 35 12.55 12.00 6.49
C ASP A 35 12.56 12.53 5.07
N GLU A 36 13.68 13.13 4.66
CA GLU A 36 13.83 13.71 3.34
C GLU A 36 13.77 12.62 2.26
N ALA A 37 14.55 11.55 2.45
CA ALA A 37 14.59 10.41 1.54
C ALA A 37 13.23 9.71 1.45
N SER A 38 12.50 9.61 2.57
CA SER A 38 11.19 8.95 2.61
C SER A 38 10.14 9.77 1.86
N LYS A 39 10.13 11.10 2.04
CA LYS A 39 9.27 12.01 1.25
C LYS A 39 9.59 11.94 -0.25
N GLN A 40 10.88 11.87 -0.59
CA GLN A 40 11.30 11.70 -1.99
C GLN A 40 10.82 10.35 -2.55
N MET A 41 10.97 9.25 -1.80
CA MET A 41 10.50 7.93 -2.20
C MET A 41 8.98 7.91 -2.41
N GLN A 42 8.20 8.48 -1.49
CA GLN A 42 6.75 8.63 -1.61
C GLN A 42 6.36 9.37 -2.89
N LYS A 43 7.02 10.49 -3.19
CA LYS A 43 6.80 11.24 -4.43
C LYS A 43 7.17 10.41 -5.66
N ARG A 44 8.25 9.62 -5.61
CA ARG A 44 8.65 8.73 -6.72
C ARG A 44 7.63 7.62 -6.95
N ILE A 45 7.12 6.99 -5.90
CA ILE A 45 6.07 5.98 -6.01
C ILE A 45 4.85 6.58 -6.72
N GLN A 46 4.38 7.76 -6.27
CA GLN A 46 3.26 8.45 -6.92
C GLN A 46 3.55 8.74 -8.40
N GLN A 47 4.73 9.27 -8.73
CA GLN A 47 5.10 9.54 -10.12
C GLN A 47 5.12 8.27 -10.97
N ILE A 48 5.75 7.20 -10.50
CA ILE A 48 5.82 5.93 -11.22
C ILE A 48 4.41 5.40 -11.51
N VAL A 49 3.51 5.46 -10.51
CA VAL A 49 2.13 4.99 -10.66
C VAL A 49 1.34 5.88 -11.61
N MET A 50 1.52 7.19 -11.59
CA MET A 50 0.77 8.13 -12.45
C MET A 50 1.28 8.14 -13.90
N ASP A 51 2.59 7.99 -14.09
CA ASP A 51 3.24 7.97 -15.41
C ASP A 51 3.18 6.58 -16.08
N SER A 52 2.79 5.54 -15.33
CA SER A 52 2.65 4.17 -15.87
C SER A 52 1.56 4.10 -16.94
N PHE A 53 1.87 3.45 -18.06
CA PHE A 53 0.87 3.03 -19.02
C PHE A 53 0.35 1.64 -18.60
N GLY A 54 -0.86 1.59 -18.06
CA GLY A 54 -1.37 0.39 -17.38
C GLY A 54 -0.46 -0.02 -16.21
N ALA A 55 -0.21 -1.32 -16.07
CA ALA A 55 0.60 -1.89 -14.99
C ALA A 55 2.11 -1.94 -15.28
N GLN A 56 2.60 -1.33 -16.37
CA GLN A 56 3.98 -1.47 -16.85
C GLN A 56 5.04 -1.16 -15.77
N PHE A 57 4.81 -0.13 -14.94
CA PHE A 57 5.76 0.25 -13.88
C PHE A 57 5.30 -0.11 -12.46
N TYR A 58 4.21 -0.87 -12.32
CA TYR A 58 3.68 -1.25 -11.01
C TYR A 58 4.66 -2.09 -10.19
N PRO A 59 5.37 -3.09 -10.75
CA PRO A 59 6.36 -3.84 -9.99
C PRO A 59 7.43 -2.94 -9.36
N LYS A 60 7.87 -1.92 -10.10
CA LYS A 60 8.85 -0.95 -9.61
C LYS A 60 8.29 -0.08 -8.47
N ALA A 61 7.05 0.36 -8.57
CA ALA A 61 6.39 1.13 -7.51
C ALA A 61 6.15 0.29 -6.26
N ILE A 62 5.79 -0.98 -6.42
CA ILE A 62 5.63 -1.97 -5.35
C ILE A 62 6.96 -2.20 -4.62
N ASP A 63 8.06 -2.40 -5.34
CA ASP A 63 9.39 -2.57 -4.73
C ASP A 63 9.82 -1.33 -3.92
N CYS A 64 9.52 -0.13 -4.45
CA CYS A 64 9.74 1.11 -3.73
C CYS A 64 8.91 1.20 -2.44
N LEU A 65 7.63 0.81 -2.50
CA LEU A 65 6.71 0.83 -1.37
C LEU A 65 7.09 -0.20 -0.29
N LYS A 66 7.47 -1.42 -0.69
CA LYS A 66 8.02 -2.47 0.18
C LYS A 66 9.23 -1.96 0.94
N THR A 67 10.19 -1.40 0.21
CA THR A 67 11.42 -0.86 0.79
C THR A 67 11.11 0.27 1.78
N LEU A 68 10.22 1.19 1.40
CA LEU A 68 9.78 2.29 2.29
C LEU A 68 9.17 1.75 3.59
N ARG A 69 8.25 0.77 3.49
CA ARG A 69 7.59 0.14 4.65
C ARG A 69 8.61 -0.47 5.60
N GLU A 70 9.55 -1.27 5.08
CA GLU A 70 10.59 -1.91 5.89
C GLU A 70 11.48 -0.91 6.62
N GLN A 71 11.87 0.18 5.95
CA GLN A 71 12.73 1.19 6.57
C GLN A 71 11.98 2.01 7.61
N CYS A 72 10.69 2.32 7.39
CA CYS A 72 9.83 2.93 8.42
C CYS A 72 9.70 2.05 9.67
N ILE A 73 9.57 0.72 9.53
CA ILE A 73 9.57 -0.21 10.67
C ILE A 73 10.91 -0.11 11.42
N LYS A 74 12.04 -0.22 10.70
CA LYS A 74 13.39 -0.20 11.28
C LYS A 74 13.72 1.11 12.01
N LYS A 75 13.16 2.23 11.54
CA LYS A 75 13.40 3.56 12.09
C LYS A 75 12.32 4.02 13.07
N MET A 76 11.37 3.14 13.41
CA MET A 76 10.23 3.45 14.28
C MET A 76 9.33 4.57 13.75
N GLU A 77 9.28 4.75 12.43
CA GLU A 77 8.51 5.78 11.73
C GLU A 77 7.19 5.21 11.16
N ALA A 78 6.58 4.28 11.91
CA ALA A 78 5.37 3.57 11.48
C ALA A 78 4.16 4.50 11.33
N LYS A 79 4.01 5.51 12.19
CA LYS A 79 2.94 6.52 12.09
C LYS A 79 3.01 7.28 10.77
N SER A 80 4.21 7.70 10.40
CA SER A 80 4.49 8.44 9.16
C SER A 80 4.13 7.60 7.92
N PHE A 81 4.48 6.31 7.90
CA PHE A 81 4.07 5.40 6.84
C PHE A 81 2.55 5.20 6.79
N ASN A 82 1.92 4.95 7.93
CA ASN A 82 0.48 4.70 7.99
C ASN A 82 -0.35 5.90 7.53
N MET A 83 0.07 7.11 7.89
CA MET A 83 -0.55 8.35 7.40
C MET A 83 -0.39 8.48 5.88
N TYR A 84 0.81 8.26 5.36
CA TYR A 84 1.07 8.27 3.92
C TYR A 84 0.21 7.23 3.19
N MET A 85 0.12 6.01 3.71
CA MET A 85 -0.60 4.92 3.06
C MET A 85 -2.11 5.21 2.93
N LYS A 86 -2.71 5.80 3.97
CA LYS A 86 -4.11 6.26 3.94
C LYS A 86 -4.33 7.35 2.88
N GLN A 87 -3.48 8.38 2.86
CA GLN A 87 -3.53 9.45 1.85
C GLN A 87 -3.29 8.93 0.44
N PHE A 88 -2.41 7.94 0.31
CA PHE A 88 -2.09 7.34 -0.97
C PHE A 88 -3.25 6.51 -1.51
N LYS A 89 -3.95 5.74 -0.67
CA LYS A 89 -5.22 5.07 -1.03
C LYS A 89 -6.24 6.07 -1.58
N GLU A 90 -6.48 7.17 -0.88
CA GLU A 90 -7.40 8.23 -1.34
C GLU A 90 -6.96 8.80 -2.71
N THR A 91 -5.66 9.06 -2.87
CA THR A 91 -5.10 9.58 -4.13
C THR A 91 -5.31 8.61 -5.29
N LEU A 92 -5.11 7.30 -5.06
CA LEU A 92 -5.31 6.26 -6.09
C LEU A 92 -6.79 6.19 -6.51
N ILE A 93 -7.71 6.23 -5.56
CA ILE A 93 -9.15 6.25 -5.84
C ILE A 93 -9.54 7.49 -6.64
N GLN A 94 -9.08 8.68 -6.22
CA GLN A 94 -9.37 9.95 -6.90
C GLN A 94 -8.80 10.00 -8.32
N LYS A 95 -7.66 9.33 -8.57
CA LYS A 95 -6.99 9.29 -9.88
C LYS A 95 -7.41 8.10 -10.74
N ALA A 96 -8.42 7.34 -10.32
CA ALA A 96 -8.90 6.13 -11.00
C ALA A 96 -7.78 5.08 -11.24
N ARG A 97 -6.88 4.95 -10.26
CA ARG A 97 -5.78 3.98 -10.23
C ARG A 97 -6.06 2.83 -9.24
N ARG A 98 -7.29 2.30 -9.28
CA ARG A 98 -7.69 1.16 -8.44
C ARG A 98 -6.93 -0.11 -8.79
N ASP A 99 -6.55 -0.27 -10.05
CA ASP A 99 -5.68 -1.34 -10.53
C ASP A 99 -4.35 -1.43 -9.76
N PHE A 100 -3.75 -0.29 -9.40
CA PHE A 100 -2.57 -0.30 -8.54
C PHE A 100 -2.88 -0.63 -7.08
N TRP A 101 -4.06 -0.23 -6.59
CA TRP A 101 -4.51 -0.58 -5.24
C TRP A 101 -4.72 -2.08 -5.08
N ASP A 102 -5.30 -2.74 -6.08
CA ASP A 102 -5.46 -4.20 -6.11
C ASP A 102 -4.11 -4.93 -6.04
N GLU A 103 -3.08 -4.39 -6.71
CA GLU A 103 -1.72 -4.92 -6.64
C GLU A 103 -1.12 -4.78 -5.23
N ILE A 104 -1.34 -3.65 -4.56
CA ILE A 104 -0.93 -3.42 -3.17
C ILE A 104 -1.57 -4.46 -2.23
N VAL A 105 -2.86 -4.73 -2.41
CA VAL A 105 -3.61 -5.72 -1.61
C VAL A 105 -3.08 -7.13 -1.90
N THR A 106 -2.85 -7.47 -3.16
CA THR A 106 -2.28 -8.76 -3.59
C THR A 106 -0.90 -9.01 -2.96
N GLU A 107 -0.08 -7.96 -2.89
CA GLU A 107 1.26 -7.98 -2.28
C GLU A 107 1.23 -7.87 -0.73
N ASN A 108 0.04 -7.90 -0.12
CA ASN A 108 -0.18 -7.79 1.33
C ASN A 108 0.49 -6.55 1.95
N LEU A 109 0.57 -5.45 1.19
CA LEU A 109 1.13 -4.20 1.65
C LEU A 109 0.07 -3.39 2.38
N SER A 110 -0.17 -3.74 3.63
CA SER A 110 -1.08 -3.03 4.53
C SER A 110 -0.34 -2.04 5.45
N LEU A 111 -1.12 -1.37 6.32
CA LEU A 111 -0.58 -0.53 7.38
C LEU A 111 0.39 -1.31 8.27
N ILE A 112 1.41 -0.63 8.80
CA ILE A 112 2.31 -1.21 9.79
C ILE A 112 1.53 -1.35 11.10
N THR A 113 1.43 -2.57 11.61
CA THR A 113 0.67 -2.87 12.83
C THR A 113 1.52 -2.67 14.09
N LYS A 114 0.86 -2.58 15.25
CA LYS A 114 1.51 -2.52 16.57
C LYS A 114 2.39 -3.73 16.90
N LEU A 115 2.17 -4.86 16.21
CA LEU A 115 3.03 -6.04 16.34
C LEU A 115 4.37 -5.85 15.64
N GLU A 116 4.41 -5.01 14.59
CA GLU A 116 5.61 -4.77 13.78
C GLU A 116 6.39 -3.56 14.28
N SER A 117 5.74 -2.58 14.89
CA SER A 117 6.37 -1.39 15.43
C SER A 117 5.63 -0.87 16.65
N GLU A 118 6.36 -0.61 17.74
CA GLU A 118 5.81 -0.03 18.97
C GLU A 118 5.24 1.38 18.76
N GLU A 119 5.75 2.10 17.75
CA GLU A 119 5.24 3.42 17.37
C GLU A 119 3.92 3.36 16.61
N SER A 120 3.43 2.17 16.25
CA SER A 120 2.13 2.05 15.59
C SER A 120 0.99 1.82 16.57
N ASP A 121 -0.05 2.63 16.44
CA ASP A 121 -1.32 2.45 17.16
C ASP A 121 -2.28 1.50 16.42
N VAL A 122 -1.90 0.99 15.24
CA VAL A 122 -2.79 0.20 14.36
C VAL A 122 -2.81 -1.26 14.79
N SER A 123 -3.99 -1.79 15.08
CA SER A 123 -4.18 -3.23 15.36
C SER A 123 -4.04 -4.09 14.10
N VAL A 124 -3.80 -5.39 14.28
CA VAL A 124 -3.73 -6.34 13.16
C VAL A 124 -5.04 -6.39 12.39
N GLU A 125 -6.16 -6.30 13.11
CA GLU A 125 -7.51 -6.26 12.54
C GLU A 125 -7.73 -5.00 11.70
N GLU A 126 -7.28 -3.83 12.17
CA GLU A 126 -7.35 -2.59 11.38
C GLU A 126 -6.47 -2.64 10.13
N GLY A 127 -5.28 -3.23 10.21
CA GLY A 127 -4.40 -3.44 9.06
C GLY A 127 -5.05 -4.34 8.00
N LYS A 128 -5.72 -5.41 8.45
CA LYS A 128 -6.45 -6.35 7.58
C LYS A 128 -7.69 -5.69 6.96
N LYS A 129 -8.48 -4.99 7.77
CA LYS A 129 -9.68 -4.28 7.32
C LYS A 129 -9.35 -3.21 6.28
N PHE A 130 -8.24 -2.49 6.45
CA PHE A 130 -7.81 -1.46 5.50
C PHE A 130 -7.64 -1.96 4.05
N THR A 131 -7.22 -3.22 3.91
CA THR A 131 -7.10 -3.92 2.61
C THR A 131 -8.37 -4.69 2.22
N GLU A 132 -9.24 -5.03 3.16
CA GLU A 132 -10.51 -5.76 2.93
C GLU A 132 -11.71 -4.86 2.62
N ASP A 133 -11.67 -3.57 2.95
CA ASP A 133 -12.77 -2.59 2.75
C ASP A 133 -13.23 -2.42 1.26
N GLU A 134 -12.72 -3.19 0.30
CA GLU A 134 -13.23 -3.26 -1.07
C GLU A 134 -14.34 -4.35 -1.26
N GLU A 135 -14.63 -5.21 -0.26
CA GLU A 135 -15.72 -6.21 -0.39
C GLU A 135 -17.12 -5.75 0.04
N GLU A 136 -17.28 -4.60 0.72
CA GLU A 136 -18.58 -4.14 1.24
C GLU A 136 -19.44 -3.30 0.27
N ASP A 137 -19.12 -3.25 -1.02
CA ASP A 137 -20.02 -2.69 -2.06
C ASP A 137 -20.50 -3.74 -3.07
N LYS A 138 -20.71 -4.98 -2.60
CA LYS A 138 -21.69 -5.87 -3.23
C LYS A 138 -22.99 -5.74 -2.45
N PRO A 139 -24.11 -5.29 -3.05
CA PRO A 139 -25.41 -5.44 -2.41
C PRO A 139 -25.60 -6.94 -2.12
N LYS A 140 -25.58 -7.30 -0.83
CA LYS A 140 -26.12 -8.57 -0.36
C LYS A 140 -27.60 -8.49 -0.69
N THR A 141 -27.99 -9.14 -1.79
CA THR A 141 -29.38 -9.45 -2.06
C THR A 141 -29.88 -10.20 -0.83
N GLU A 142 -30.72 -9.53 -0.04
CA GLU A 142 -31.48 -10.17 1.02
C GLU A 142 -32.33 -11.24 0.36
N GLU A 143 -31.92 -12.50 0.48
CA GLU A 143 -32.82 -13.63 0.32
C GLU A 143 -33.81 -13.56 1.48
N THR A 144 -34.99 -13.00 1.20
CA THR A 144 -36.14 -13.11 2.11
C THR A 144 -36.44 -14.58 2.35
N PRO A 145 -36.56 -15.05 3.60
CA PRO A 145 -37.05 -16.39 3.88
C PRO A 145 -38.54 -16.42 3.52
N ALA A 146 -38.90 -17.18 2.48
CA ALA A 146 -40.29 -17.54 2.22
C ALA A 146 -40.54 -18.92 2.84
N ASP A 147 -40.96 -18.89 4.10
CA ASP A 147 -41.69 -19.91 4.85
C ASP A 147 -42.99 -19.19 5.22
N ASP A 148 -44.22 -19.65 5.03
CA ASP A 148 -44.83 -20.94 4.74
C ASP A 148 -46.29 -20.57 4.36
N ASP A 149 -46.93 -21.24 3.40
CA ASP A 149 -48.36 -21.60 3.56
C ASP A 149 -48.84 -22.49 2.41
N ALA A 150 -49.32 -23.66 2.84
CA ALA A 150 -49.90 -24.71 2.02
C ALA A 150 -51.28 -24.31 1.49
N GLU A 151 -51.55 -24.54 0.21
CA GLU A 151 -52.88 -25.00 -0.24
C GLU A 151 -52.73 -25.98 -1.42
N ASP A 152 -52.78 -27.27 -1.06
CA ASP A 152 -53.31 -28.34 -1.88
C ASP A 152 -54.75 -27.98 -2.30
N MET A 153 -55.07 -27.85 -3.60
CA MET A 153 -56.43 -27.94 -4.14
C MET A 153 -56.42 -27.84 -5.69
N LEU A 154 -56.99 -28.88 -6.33
CA LEU A 154 -57.62 -28.93 -7.68
C LEU A 154 -56.82 -29.48 -8.87
N GLU A 155 -56.64 -30.80 -8.82
CA GLU A 155 -57.23 -31.79 -9.73
C GLU A 155 -58.20 -31.27 -10.83
N ASN A 156 -57.97 -31.75 -12.07
CA ASN A 156 -58.83 -31.80 -13.27
C ASN A 156 -59.18 -30.52 -14.05
N MET A 157 -58.57 -30.39 -15.24
CA MET A 157 -59.32 -30.23 -16.50
C MET A 157 -58.59 -30.86 -17.69
#